data_AF-A0A316FSB4-F1
#
_entry.id   AF-A0A316FSB4-F1
#
_cell.length_a   1.000
_cell.length_b   1.000
_cell.length_c   1.000
_cell.angle_alpha   90.00
_cell.angle_beta   90.00
_cell.angle_gamma   90.00
#
_symmetry.space_group_name_H-M   'P 1'
#
loop_
_entity.id
_entity.type
_entity.pdbx_description
1 polymer ?
#
loop_
_entity_poly.entity_id
_entity_poly.type
_entity_poly.pdbx_seq_one_letter_code
_entity_poly.pdbx_strand_id
1 'polypeptide(L)'
;MVWTAPTGPSSPIVAPVVDERVVAGPLDGRTAAWLTVGDAAARVRVRFARLPGLLYRISTASDAGVVPVVERRGGRVTVRLSEAEGDGLDEVWIVLNRSVRWDIRLPAGAGEQQLNLRDGRVQRVEVGAAGLAEVWLPEPDGTVPVVFTGGIGTAIVSVRRGVPVRVHLAEGAGSVETPWIANNGTGAGAVLREPGFGLARNRFAIRAESGIGGLVIRRPPDRESPSGDPDAVLRKPGTAPSAGQPGPATGDRRPTSAPGTRDPGAREPGRRGAGKPGQREPGQRGRSARDQSQREPGQRGRGKRDQGVREPDRRGTRQPGPGRPGVRKAGPDPADRKVPQDAASGRSGRAAKPDRGPAPVRKPALTTEPRRTDDPIRTGKPLTSARSAKPTRTGPAQSR
;
A
#
# COMPACT_ATOMS: atom_id res chain seq x y z
N MET A 1 56.30 30.94 10.02
CA MET A 1 54.88 30.69 10.41
C MET A 1 54.00 31.18 9.28
N VAL A 2 53.37 30.27 8.54
CA VAL A 2 52.47 30.61 7.43
C VAL A 2 51.04 30.56 7.95
N TRP A 3 50.39 31.72 7.99
CA TRP A 3 49.02 31.88 8.46
C TRP A 3 48.04 31.44 7.37
N THR A 4 47.34 30.33 7.57
CA THR A 4 46.29 29.85 6.67
C THR A 4 44.97 30.58 7.01
N ALA A 5 44.39 31.26 6.03
CA ALA A 5 43.14 32.00 6.19
C ALA A 5 41.95 31.04 6.42
N PRO A 6 40.96 31.42 7.26
CA PRO A 6 39.77 30.60 7.50
C PRO A 6 38.84 30.62 6.28
N THR A 7 38.44 29.44 5.85
CA THR A 7 37.38 29.18 4.87
C THR A 7 36.05 29.75 5.37
N GLY A 8 35.50 30.73 4.65
CA GLY A 8 34.18 31.30 4.93
C GLY A 8 33.05 30.29 4.77
N PRO A 9 31.89 30.51 5.42
CA PRO A 9 30.76 29.61 5.36
C PRO A 9 30.20 29.55 3.93
N SER A 10 30.15 28.34 3.37
CA SER A 10 29.53 28.08 2.07
C SER A 10 28.04 28.47 2.12
N SER A 11 27.62 29.40 1.26
CA SER A 11 26.21 29.74 1.10
C SER A 11 25.38 28.48 0.80
N PRO A 12 24.22 28.28 1.44
CA PRO A 12 23.38 27.13 1.14
C PRO A 12 22.92 27.19 -0.32
N ILE A 13 23.15 26.10 -1.05
CA ILE A 13 22.60 25.88 -2.38
C ILE A 13 21.06 25.83 -2.21
N VAL A 14 20.39 26.89 -2.65
CA VAL A 14 18.92 26.90 -2.76
C VAL A 14 18.59 25.99 -3.94
N ALA A 15 18.07 24.80 -3.67
CA ALA A 15 17.57 23.91 -4.72
C ALA A 15 16.48 24.64 -5.52
N PRO A 16 16.43 24.50 -6.86
CA PRO A 16 15.40 25.12 -7.66
C PRO A 16 14.02 24.66 -7.18
N VAL A 17 13.12 25.62 -6.99
CA VAL A 17 11.70 25.34 -6.73
C VAL A 17 11.14 24.78 -8.03
N VAL A 18 10.88 23.48 -8.07
CA VAL A 18 10.19 22.86 -9.19
C VAL A 18 8.75 23.34 -9.14
N ASP A 19 8.26 23.97 -10.21
CA ASP A 19 6.85 24.29 -10.31
C ASP A 19 6.04 22.97 -10.27
N GLU A 20 5.09 22.88 -9.36
CA GLU A 20 4.24 21.70 -9.21
C GLU A 20 2.80 22.06 -9.59
N ARG A 21 2.13 21.15 -10.28
CA ARG A 21 0.68 21.23 -10.50
C ARG A 21 -0.01 20.56 -9.33
N VAL A 22 -0.66 21.34 -8.48
CA VAL A 22 -1.13 20.88 -7.14
C VAL A 22 -2.64 21.00 -7.00
N VAL A 23 -3.27 19.95 -6.46
CA VAL A 23 -4.67 19.96 -6.00
C VAL A 23 -4.72 19.58 -4.52
N ALA A 24 -5.44 20.36 -3.71
CA ALA A 24 -5.63 20.10 -2.28
C ALA A 24 -7.11 20.13 -1.90
N GLY A 25 -7.45 19.45 -0.80
CA GLY A 25 -8.80 19.44 -0.25
C GLY A 25 -8.80 19.72 1.25
N PRO A 26 -9.82 20.42 1.79
CA PRO A 26 -9.91 20.74 3.20
C PRO A 26 -10.23 19.52 4.06
N LEU A 27 -9.81 19.55 5.33
CA LEU A 27 -10.01 18.47 6.29
C LEU A 27 -11.47 18.34 6.71
N ASP A 28 -12.23 19.43 6.83
CA ASP A 28 -13.66 19.46 7.20
C ASP A 28 -14.03 18.55 8.39
N GLY A 29 -13.18 18.49 9.42
CA GLY A 29 -13.39 17.67 10.62
C GLY A 29 -13.41 16.16 10.37
N ARG A 30 -12.95 15.69 9.21
CA ARG A 30 -12.97 14.27 8.84
C ARG A 30 -12.00 13.46 9.71
N THR A 31 -12.48 12.31 10.19
CA THR A 31 -11.67 11.32 10.90
C THR A 31 -11.44 10.04 10.10
N ALA A 32 -12.18 9.87 8.99
CA ALA A 32 -12.00 8.79 8.03
C ALA A 32 -12.25 9.28 6.59
N ALA A 33 -11.55 8.67 5.62
CA ALA A 33 -11.65 9.00 4.21
C ALA A 33 -11.27 7.82 3.30
N TRP A 34 -11.64 7.93 2.03
CA TRP A 34 -11.31 6.97 0.97
C TRP A 34 -10.51 7.68 -0.10
N LEU A 35 -9.42 7.07 -0.55
CA LEU A 35 -8.67 7.48 -1.72
C LEU A 35 -8.86 6.42 -2.82
N THR A 36 -9.19 6.86 -4.03
CA THR A 36 -9.17 6.01 -5.23
C THR A 36 -8.39 6.69 -6.34
N VAL A 37 -7.32 6.06 -6.84
CA VAL A 37 -6.59 6.51 -8.03
C VAL A 37 -7.12 5.71 -9.21
N GLY A 38 -7.94 6.36 -10.04
CA GLY A 38 -8.77 5.70 -11.04
C GLY A 38 -8.09 5.46 -12.39
N ASP A 39 -6.98 6.15 -12.66
CA ASP A 39 -6.26 6.09 -13.93
C ASP A 39 -4.81 5.64 -13.69
N ALA A 40 -4.22 4.99 -14.70
CA ALA A 40 -2.86 4.49 -14.63
C ALA A 40 -1.85 5.63 -14.73
N ALA A 41 -0.69 5.46 -14.11
CA ALA A 41 0.43 6.40 -14.18
C ALA A 41 1.73 5.64 -14.38
N ALA A 42 2.79 6.30 -14.81
CA ALA A 42 4.12 5.68 -14.82
C ALA A 42 4.56 5.36 -13.38
N ARG A 43 4.32 6.29 -12.44
CA ARG A 43 4.64 6.11 -11.03
C ARG A 43 3.60 6.75 -10.11
N VAL A 44 3.23 6.04 -9.04
CA VAL A 44 2.36 6.56 -7.98
C VAL A 44 3.07 6.50 -6.64
N ARG A 45 3.16 7.63 -5.95
CA ARG A 45 3.74 7.74 -4.61
C ARG A 45 2.70 8.21 -3.62
N VAL A 46 2.49 7.44 -2.55
CA VAL A 46 1.56 7.78 -1.47
C VAL A 46 2.34 7.89 -0.16
N ARG A 47 2.13 8.98 0.58
CA ARG A 47 2.69 9.13 1.93
C ARG A 47 1.73 9.83 2.87
N PHE A 48 1.94 9.64 4.17
CA PHE A 48 1.27 10.42 5.20
C PHE A 48 2.09 11.63 5.65
N ALA A 49 1.42 12.71 6.05
CA ALA A 49 2.04 13.88 6.67
C ALA A 49 1.09 14.57 7.66
N ARG A 50 1.65 15.46 8.50
CA ARG A 50 0.84 16.48 9.19
C ARG A 50 0.38 17.48 8.14
N LEU A 51 -0.93 17.59 7.96
CA LEU A 51 -1.54 18.51 7.01
C LEU A 51 -2.57 19.39 7.76
N PRO A 52 -2.13 20.48 8.40
CA PRO A 52 -3.04 21.36 9.13
C PRO A 52 -4.15 21.89 8.21
N GLY A 53 -5.42 21.68 8.57
CA GLY A 53 -6.57 22.13 7.79
C GLY A 53 -6.83 21.41 6.46
N LEU A 54 -5.94 20.51 6.01
CA LEU A 54 -6.07 19.80 4.72
C LEU A 54 -6.28 18.30 4.93
N LEU A 55 -7.13 17.71 4.08
CA LEU A 55 -7.34 16.26 4.00
C LEU A 55 -6.25 15.59 3.17
N TYR A 56 -5.90 16.20 2.04
CA TYR A 56 -4.90 15.70 1.09
C TYR A 56 -4.22 16.85 0.33
N ARG A 57 -3.05 16.55 -0.23
CA ARG A 57 -2.38 17.32 -1.27
C ARG A 57 -1.89 16.34 -2.33
N ILE A 58 -2.29 16.55 -3.57
CA ILE A 58 -1.91 15.72 -4.72
C ILE A 58 -1.17 16.61 -5.72
N SER A 59 -0.05 16.15 -6.25
CA SER A 59 0.71 16.91 -7.24
C SER A 59 1.33 16.05 -8.33
N THR A 60 1.55 16.67 -9.47
CA THR A 60 2.43 16.20 -10.55
C THR A 60 3.48 17.28 -10.84
N ALA A 61 4.59 16.91 -11.47
CA ALA A 61 5.58 17.88 -11.91
C ALA A 61 5.00 18.80 -13.00
N SER A 62 5.52 20.03 -13.12
CA SER A 62 5.07 20.98 -14.16
C SER A 62 5.33 20.50 -15.58
N ASP A 63 6.29 19.63 -15.79
CA ASP A 63 6.67 19.04 -17.08
C ASP A 63 5.99 17.68 -17.34
N ALA A 64 5.29 17.10 -16.36
CA ALA A 64 4.61 15.81 -16.54
C ALA A 64 3.55 15.87 -17.65
N GLY A 65 3.39 14.78 -18.39
CA GLY A 65 2.34 14.61 -19.41
C GLY A 65 0.92 14.50 -18.85
N VAL A 66 0.76 14.54 -17.53
CA VAL A 66 -0.52 14.43 -16.82
C VAL A 66 -0.72 15.50 -15.75
N VAL A 67 -1.98 15.88 -15.55
CA VAL A 67 -2.46 16.72 -14.44
C VAL A 67 -3.47 15.97 -13.57
N PRO A 68 -3.39 16.11 -12.23
CA PRO A 68 -4.35 15.49 -11.35
C PRO A 68 -5.66 16.27 -11.36
N VAL A 69 -6.76 15.57 -11.62
CA VAL A 69 -8.13 16.07 -11.46
C VAL A 69 -8.78 15.32 -10.31
N VAL A 70 -9.25 16.05 -9.30
CA VAL A 70 -9.78 15.43 -8.08
C VAL A 70 -11.27 15.68 -7.95
N GLU A 71 -12.03 14.60 -7.93
CA GLU A 71 -13.45 14.64 -7.57
C GLU A 71 -13.60 14.28 -6.08
N ARG A 72 -14.24 15.18 -5.33
CA ARG A 72 -14.53 14.98 -3.91
C ARG A 72 -16.03 14.81 -3.67
N ARG A 73 -16.42 13.69 -3.05
CA ARG A 73 -17.79 13.45 -2.57
C ARG A 73 -17.77 12.99 -1.12
N GLY A 74 -18.04 13.90 -0.19
CA GLY A 74 -17.94 13.64 1.24
C GLY A 74 -16.50 13.28 1.63
N GLY A 75 -16.30 12.10 2.23
CA GLY A 75 -14.97 11.57 2.57
C GLY A 75 -14.27 10.82 1.42
N ARG A 76 -14.89 10.71 0.24
CA ARG A 76 -14.30 10.02 -0.92
C ARG A 76 -13.54 11.01 -1.80
N VAL A 77 -12.29 10.67 -2.08
CA VAL A 77 -11.36 11.41 -2.93
C VAL A 77 -11.03 10.50 -4.11
N THR A 78 -11.54 10.85 -5.29
CA THR A 78 -11.24 10.14 -6.53
C THR A 78 -10.27 10.98 -7.33
N VAL A 79 -9.09 10.42 -7.61
CA VAL A 79 -8.05 11.04 -8.42
C VAL A 79 -8.16 10.46 -9.82
N ARG A 80 -8.31 11.36 -10.78
CA ARG A 80 -8.19 11.11 -12.22
C ARG A 80 -6.98 11.84 -12.75
N LEU A 81 -6.47 11.39 -13.89
CA LEU A 81 -5.40 12.04 -14.61
C LEU A 81 -5.95 12.53 -15.94
N SER A 82 -5.72 13.80 -16.24
CA SER A 82 -6.01 14.35 -17.56
C SER A 82 -4.70 14.65 -18.26
N GLU A 83 -4.68 14.48 -19.57
CA GLU A 83 -3.52 14.78 -20.41
C GLU A 83 -3.14 16.26 -20.28
N ALA A 84 -1.84 16.53 -20.30
CA ALA A 84 -1.26 17.86 -20.25
C ALA A 84 -0.16 18.00 -21.29
N GLU A 85 0.15 19.24 -21.66
CA GLU A 85 1.35 19.54 -22.45
C GLU A 85 2.56 19.34 -21.53
N GLY A 86 3.29 18.25 -21.76
CA GLY A 86 4.45 17.82 -20.99
C GLY A 86 4.97 16.49 -21.50
N ASP A 87 6.30 16.33 -21.53
CA ASP A 87 7.00 15.09 -21.89
C ASP A 87 7.70 14.44 -20.69
N GLY A 88 7.56 15.04 -19.51
CA GLY A 88 8.04 14.53 -18.25
C GLY A 88 7.29 13.29 -17.79
N LEU A 89 7.89 12.59 -16.82
CA LEU A 89 7.34 11.35 -16.27
C LEU A 89 5.93 11.58 -15.68
N ASP A 90 5.00 10.69 -16.01
CA ASP A 90 3.66 10.64 -15.39
C ASP A 90 3.75 10.12 -13.95
N GLU A 91 4.30 10.96 -13.07
CA GLU A 91 4.47 10.69 -11.65
C GLU A 91 3.47 11.49 -10.82
N VAL A 92 2.71 10.78 -10.00
CA VAL A 92 1.71 11.37 -9.10
C VAL A 92 2.18 11.24 -7.66
N TRP A 93 2.32 12.37 -6.98
CA TRP A 93 2.63 12.46 -5.56
C TRP A 93 1.37 12.73 -4.75
N ILE A 94 1.05 11.84 -3.82
CA ILE A 94 -0.14 11.90 -2.98
C ILE A 94 0.29 11.98 -1.51
N VAL A 95 -0.03 13.09 -0.87
CA VAL A 95 0.18 13.31 0.56
C VAL A 95 -1.16 13.31 1.27
N LEU A 96 -1.34 12.37 2.18
CA LEU A 96 -2.57 12.18 2.94
C LEU A 96 -2.41 12.68 4.38
N ASN A 97 -3.49 13.21 4.95
CA ASN A 97 -3.48 13.63 6.35
C ASN A 97 -3.37 12.39 7.25
N ARG A 98 -2.29 12.34 8.05
CA ARG A 98 -1.96 11.20 8.92
C ARG A 98 -2.93 10.98 10.08
N SER A 99 -3.66 12.01 10.50
CA SER A 99 -4.63 11.93 11.60
C SER A 99 -5.97 11.32 11.16
N VAL A 100 -6.17 11.16 9.85
CA VAL A 100 -7.35 10.55 9.25
C VAL A 100 -7.11 9.07 9.02
N ARG A 101 -8.15 8.26 9.19
CA ARG A 101 -8.13 6.83 8.93
C ARG A 101 -8.53 6.55 7.46
N TRP A 102 -7.65 5.90 6.70
CA TRP A 102 -7.80 5.79 5.24
C TRP A 102 -8.09 4.38 4.72
N ASP A 103 -8.99 4.29 3.74
CA ASP A 103 -9.10 3.17 2.77
C ASP A 103 -8.48 3.65 1.45
N ILE A 104 -7.41 2.99 1.01
CA ILE A 104 -6.57 3.42 -0.12
C ILE A 104 -6.69 2.39 -1.24
N ARG A 105 -7.08 2.84 -2.44
CA ARG A 105 -7.26 1.96 -3.62
C ARG A 105 -6.60 2.54 -4.87
N LEU A 106 -5.76 1.74 -5.51
CA LEU A 106 -5.04 2.08 -6.74
C LEU A 106 -5.33 1.05 -7.84
N PRO A 107 -6.61 0.84 -8.23
CA PRO A 107 -7.01 -0.25 -9.12
C PRO A 107 -6.43 -0.18 -10.53
N ALA A 108 -6.15 1.01 -11.03
CA ALA A 108 -5.68 1.20 -12.41
C ALA A 108 -4.25 0.71 -12.67
N GLY A 109 -3.47 0.50 -11.60
CA GLY A 109 -2.08 0.09 -11.70
C GLY A 109 -1.11 1.23 -12.01
N ALA A 110 0.18 0.92 -12.03
CA ALA A 110 1.25 1.81 -12.47
C ALA A 110 2.52 1.01 -12.80
N GLY A 111 3.47 1.59 -13.53
CA GLY A 111 4.79 0.96 -13.69
C GLY A 111 5.44 0.69 -12.33
N GLU A 112 5.41 1.71 -11.46
CA GLU A 112 5.87 1.63 -10.07
C GLU A 112 4.84 2.22 -9.08
N GLN A 113 4.61 1.53 -7.97
CA GLN A 113 3.77 2.01 -6.87
C GLN A 113 4.55 2.00 -5.56
N GLN A 114 4.68 3.16 -4.92
CA GLN A 114 5.40 3.31 -3.66
C GLN A 114 4.49 3.93 -2.59
N LEU A 115 4.06 3.13 -1.62
CA LEU A 115 3.11 3.52 -0.59
C LEU A 115 3.80 3.52 0.77
N ASN A 116 4.29 4.68 1.21
CA ASN A 116 4.83 4.87 2.55
C ASN A 116 3.72 5.24 3.54
N LEU A 117 3.14 4.21 4.16
CA LEU A 117 1.97 4.32 5.02
C LEU A 117 2.32 4.31 6.51
N ARG A 118 3.61 4.26 6.88
CA ARG A 118 4.10 4.01 8.25
C ARG A 118 3.60 5.01 9.29
N ASP A 119 3.41 6.25 8.88
CA ASP A 119 3.13 7.38 9.78
C ASP A 119 1.63 7.70 9.93
N GLY A 120 0.74 6.91 9.31
CA GLY A 120 -0.70 7.16 9.33
C GLY A 120 -1.54 5.98 9.80
N ARG A 121 -2.85 6.06 9.54
CA ARG A 121 -3.84 5.07 9.98
C ARG A 121 -4.55 4.51 8.75
N VAL A 122 -4.47 3.20 8.55
CA VAL A 122 -4.98 2.53 7.34
C VAL A 122 -5.95 1.41 7.72
N GLN A 123 -7.08 1.35 7.01
CA GLN A 123 -8.07 0.28 7.16
C GLN A 123 -8.00 -0.74 6.03
N ARG A 124 -7.57 -0.32 4.84
CA ARG A 124 -7.46 -1.16 3.66
C ARG A 124 -6.44 -0.56 2.71
N VAL A 125 -5.69 -1.42 2.05
CA VAL A 125 -4.83 -1.07 0.91
C VAL A 125 -5.20 -1.99 -0.24
N GLU A 126 -5.43 -1.41 -1.41
CA GLU A 126 -5.67 -2.13 -2.65
C GLU A 126 -4.73 -1.59 -3.73
N VAL A 127 -3.97 -2.49 -4.34
CA VAL A 127 -2.92 -2.22 -5.32
C VAL A 127 -3.31 -2.95 -6.60
N GLY A 128 -3.45 -2.21 -7.70
CA GLY A 128 -3.69 -2.76 -9.04
C GLY A 128 -2.44 -3.41 -9.63
N ALA A 129 -2.40 -3.57 -10.95
CA ALA A 129 -1.23 -4.13 -11.63
C ALA A 129 0.01 -3.23 -11.50
N ALA A 130 1.20 -3.80 -11.32
CA ALA A 130 2.44 -3.03 -11.30
C ALA A 130 3.68 -3.84 -11.66
N GLY A 131 4.69 -3.19 -12.24
CA GLY A 131 6.02 -3.79 -12.38
C GLY A 131 6.68 -3.97 -11.01
N LEU A 132 6.63 -2.91 -10.19
CA LEU A 132 7.11 -2.88 -8.82
C LEU A 132 6.07 -2.26 -7.88
N ALA A 133 5.75 -2.94 -6.79
CA ALA A 133 4.92 -2.41 -5.70
C ALA A 133 5.68 -2.45 -4.37
N GLU A 134 6.05 -1.30 -3.84
CA GLU A 134 6.66 -1.15 -2.52
C GLU A 134 5.66 -0.57 -1.53
N VAL A 135 5.35 -1.31 -0.46
CA VAL A 135 4.36 -0.92 0.53
C VAL A 135 4.97 -0.98 1.92
N TRP A 136 5.04 0.16 2.60
CA TRP A 136 5.46 0.23 3.99
C TRP A 136 4.25 0.45 4.90
N LEU A 137 3.83 -0.60 5.60
CA LEU A 137 2.60 -0.60 6.39
C LEU A 137 2.78 0.04 7.79
N PRO A 138 1.74 0.70 8.33
CA PRO A 138 1.74 1.20 9.72
C PRO A 138 1.55 0.07 10.73
N GLU A 139 1.39 0.42 12.01
CA GLU A 139 0.82 -0.50 13.00
C GLU A 139 -0.68 -0.70 12.69
N PRO A 140 -1.17 -1.95 12.57
CA PRO A 140 -2.57 -2.19 12.26
C PRO A 140 -3.45 -1.97 13.50
N ASP A 141 -4.64 -1.44 13.26
CA ASP A 141 -5.75 -1.42 14.22
C ASP A 141 -6.79 -2.45 13.75
N GLY A 142 -6.83 -3.60 14.41
CA GLY A 142 -7.59 -4.77 13.97
C GLY A 142 -6.93 -5.53 12.82
N THR A 143 -7.76 -6.21 12.00
CA THR A 143 -7.28 -6.92 10.81
C THR A 143 -7.34 -6.00 9.60
N VAL A 144 -6.18 -5.61 9.08
CA VAL A 144 -6.08 -4.71 7.92
C VAL A 144 -5.86 -5.54 6.64
N PRO A 145 -6.82 -5.56 5.69
CA PRO A 145 -6.62 -6.17 4.39
C PRO A 145 -5.66 -5.38 3.51
N VAL A 146 -4.75 -6.10 2.85
CA VAL A 146 -3.90 -5.59 1.77
C VAL A 146 -4.13 -6.50 0.56
N VAL A 147 -4.65 -5.96 -0.53
CA VAL A 147 -5.07 -6.75 -1.70
C VAL A 147 -4.31 -6.29 -2.94
N PHE A 148 -3.61 -7.23 -3.59
CA PHE A 148 -3.06 -7.06 -4.93
C PHE A 148 -4.08 -7.62 -5.93
N THR A 149 -4.73 -6.74 -6.67
CA THR A 149 -5.87 -7.05 -7.55
C THR A 149 -5.47 -7.29 -9.00
N GLY A 150 -4.28 -6.84 -9.40
CA GLY A 150 -3.70 -7.10 -10.72
C GLY A 150 -2.35 -7.82 -10.62
N GLY A 151 -1.82 -8.24 -11.77
CA GLY A 151 -0.51 -8.88 -11.85
C GLY A 151 0.60 -7.96 -11.36
N ILE A 152 1.46 -8.47 -10.48
CA ILE A 152 2.61 -7.73 -9.94
C ILE A 152 3.91 -8.40 -10.36
N GLY A 153 4.84 -7.66 -10.95
CA GLY A 153 6.20 -8.16 -11.20
C GLY A 153 6.92 -8.48 -9.89
N THR A 154 7.13 -7.47 -9.05
CA THR A 154 7.70 -7.63 -7.70
C THR A 154 6.91 -6.83 -6.66
N ALA A 155 6.53 -7.48 -5.56
CA ALA A 155 5.89 -6.85 -4.41
C ALA A 155 6.84 -6.89 -3.20
N ILE A 156 7.15 -5.74 -2.62
CA ILE A 156 7.93 -5.61 -1.39
C ILE A 156 7.02 -5.00 -0.32
N VAL A 157 6.66 -5.79 0.69
CA VAL A 157 5.83 -5.33 1.80
C VAL A 157 6.65 -5.29 3.07
N SER A 158 6.83 -4.09 3.60
CA SER A 158 7.52 -3.88 4.88
C SER A 158 6.49 -3.77 6.01
N VAL A 159 6.68 -4.60 7.02
CA VAL A 159 5.80 -4.67 8.19
C VAL A 159 6.64 -4.54 9.46
N ARG A 160 6.19 -3.76 10.45
CA ARG A 160 6.87 -3.63 11.75
C ARG A 160 7.08 -4.99 12.43
N ARG A 161 8.09 -5.10 13.29
CA ARG A 161 8.36 -6.34 14.04
C ARG A 161 7.18 -6.65 14.97
N GLY A 162 6.96 -7.94 15.23
CA GLY A 162 5.90 -8.40 16.15
C GLY A 162 4.47 -8.32 15.61
N VAL A 163 4.22 -7.69 14.44
CA VAL A 163 2.88 -7.64 13.82
C VAL A 163 2.66 -8.88 12.95
N PRO A 164 1.70 -9.76 13.28
CA PRO A 164 1.51 -11.00 12.53
C PRO A 164 0.93 -10.79 11.14
N VAL A 165 1.42 -11.57 10.17
CA VAL A 165 0.99 -11.51 8.77
C VAL A 165 0.48 -12.87 8.28
N ARG A 166 -0.56 -12.83 7.46
CA ARG A 166 -0.98 -13.96 6.61
C ARG A 166 -0.99 -13.51 5.17
N VAL A 167 -0.44 -14.33 4.28
CA VAL A 167 -0.44 -14.14 2.83
C VAL A 167 -1.27 -15.24 2.19
N HIS A 168 -2.18 -14.88 1.30
CA HIS A 168 -2.93 -15.81 0.45
C HIS A 168 -2.66 -15.48 -1.02
N LEU A 169 -2.17 -16.46 -1.78
CA LEU A 169 -1.82 -16.31 -3.19
C LEU A 169 -2.82 -17.11 -4.04
N ALA A 170 -3.79 -16.43 -4.65
CA ALA A 170 -4.84 -17.10 -5.40
C ALA A 170 -4.27 -17.83 -6.64
N GLU A 171 -3.46 -17.14 -7.43
CA GLU A 171 -2.85 -17.69 -8.66
C GLU A 171 -1.38 -18.12 -8.48
N GLY A 172 -0.85 -18.00 -7.26
CA GLY A 172 0.52 -18.37 -6.93
C GLY A 172 1.54 -17.22 -7.09
N ALA A 173 2.82 -17.57 -6.91
CA ALA A 173 3.92 -16.64 -7.08
C ALA A 173 5.18 -17.33 -7.61
N GLY A 174 5.98 -16.62 -8.42
CA GLY A 174 7.26 -17.12 -8.92
C GLY A 174 8.32 -17.26 -7.82
N SER A 175 8.33 -16.38 -6.84
CA SER A 175 9.10 -16.51 -5.61
C SER A 175 8.38 -15.86 -4.42
N VAL A 176 8.62 -16.41 -3.23
CA VAL A 176 8.15 -15.80 -1.98
C VAL A 176 9.26 -15.85 -0.95
N GLU A 177 9.63 -14.68 -0.44
CA GLU A 177 10.58 -14.52 0.64
C GLU A 177 9.89 -13.82 1.82
N THR A 178 9.91 -14.47 2.97
CA THR A 178 9.40 -13.94 4.24
C THR A 178 10.41 -14.27 5.34
N PRO A 179 10.35 -13.59 6.50
CA PRO A 179 11.26 -13.90 7.62
C PRO A 179 11.16 -15.33 8.16
N TRP A 180 10.10 -16.06 7.83
CA TRP A 180 9.86 -17.42 8.33
C TRP A 180 9.81 -18.50 7.23
N ILE A 181 9.71 -18.12 5.96
CA ILE A 181 9.59 -19.01 4.79
C ILE A 181 10.29 -18.36 3.59
N ALA A 182 11.11 -19.12 2.86
CA ALA A 182 11.63 -18.74 1.55
C ALA A 182 11.39 -19.87 0.55
N ASN A 183 10.72 -19.57 -0.56
CA ASN A 183 10.32 -20.54 -1.58
C ASN A 183 10.60 -20.00 -3.00
N ASN A 184 11.15 -20.86 -3.86
CA ASN A 184 11.23 -20.63 -5.30
C ASN A 184 10.06 -21.35 -5.98
N GLY A 185 9.04 -20.58 -6.35
CA GLY A 185 7.75 -21.09 -6.79
C GLY A 185 6.82 -21.37 -5.60
N THR A 186 5.63 -20.77 -5.63
CA THR A 186 4.55 -21.06 -4.69
C THR A 186 3.27 -21.24 -5.49
N GLY A 187 2.64 -22.41 -5.37
CA GLY A 187 1.46 -22.75 -6.16
C GLY A 187 0.23 -21.89 -5.87
N ALA A 188 -0.73 -21.93 -6.78
CA ALA A 188 -2.04 -21.34 -6.61
C ALA A 188 -2.76 -21.87 -5.36
N GLY A 189 -3.53 -21.00 -4.69
CA GLY A 189 -4.23 -21.29 -3.45
C GLY A 189 -3.36 -21.37 -2.19
N ALA A 190 -2.05 -21.12 -2.28
CA ALA A 190 -1.16 -21.20 -1.13
C ALA A 190 -1.52 -20.15 -0.06
N VAL A 191 -1.53 -20.59 1.20
CA VAL A 191 -1.70 -19.72 2.37
C VAL A 191 -0.46 -19.82 3.25
N LEU A 192 0.31 -18.74 3.31
CA LEU A 192 1.47 -18.61 4.19
C LEU A 192 1.04 -17.84 5.42
N ARG A 193 1.26 -18.43 6.60
CA ARG A 193 0.79 -17.84 7.86
C ARG A 193 1.93 -17.81 8.87
N GLU A 194 2.23 -16.62 9.36
CA GLU A 194 3.17 -16.46 10.47
C GLU A 194 2.59 -17.07 11.78
N PRO A 195 3.43 -17.65 12.63
CA PRO A 195 3.01 -18.04 13.98
C PRO A 195 2.31 -16.90 14.72
N GLY A 196 1.26 -17.22 15.47
CA GLY A 196 0.50 -16.23 16.26
C GLY A 196 -0.57 -15.45 15.50
N PHE A 197 -0.63 -15.51 14.16
CA PHE A 197 -1.62 -14.76 13.36
C PHE A 197 -3.08 -14.98 13.83
N GLY A 198 -3.45 -16.24 14.11
CA GLY A 198 -4.82 -16.58 14.51
C GLY A 198 -5.27 -15.95 15.83
N LEU A 199 -4.34 -15.77 16.77
CA LEU A 199 -4.60 -15.24 18.11
C LEU A 199 -4.48 -13.71 18.18
N ALA A 200 -3.78 -13.09 17.22
CA ALA A 200 -3.53 -11.65 17.23
C ALA A 200 -4.77 -10.83 16.87
N ARG A 201 -5.03 -9.75 17.63
CA ARG A 201 -6.11 -8.79 17.30
C ARG A 201 -5.70 -7.87 16.15
N ASN A 202 -4.46 -7.39 16.20
CA ASN A 202 -3.87 -6.44 15.25
C ASN A 202 -2.94 -7.19 14.29
N ARG A 203 -3.31 -7.27 13.02
CA ARG A 203 -2.63 -8.13 12.04
C ARG A 203 -2.91 -7.70 10.59
N PHE A 204 -2.03 -8.11 9.68
CA PHE A 204 -2.23 -7.88 8.24
C PHE A 204 -2.67 -9.14 7.51
N ALA A 205 -3.77 -9.04 6.78
CA ALA A 205 -4.23 -10.09 5.86
C ALA A 205 -3.91 -9.66 4.43
N ILE A 206 -2.80 -10.18 3.89
CA ILE A 206 -2.34 -9.92 2.54
C ILE A 206 -2.95 -10.95 1.60
N ARG A 207 -3.53 -10.50 0.48
CA ARG A 207 -4.06 -11.35 -0.58
C ARG A 207 -3.55 -10.89 -1.93
N ALA A 208 -3.08 -11.82 -2.74
CA ALA A 208 -2.88 -11.61 -4.16
C ALA A 208 -3.98 -12.34 -4.92
N GLU A 209 -4.78 -11.61 -5.68
CA GLU A 209 -5.87 -12.17 -6.48
C GLU A 209 -5.36 -12.60 -7.86
N SER A 210 -4.32 -11.96 -8.37
CA SER A 210 -3.58 -12.36 -9.57
C SER A 210 -2.18 -12.87 -9.25
N GLY A 211 -1.50 -13.43 -10.25
CA GLY A 211 -0.11 -13.89 -10.14
C GLY A 211 0.88 -12.79 -9.74
N ILE A 212 1.84 -13.16 -8.90
CA ILE A 212 2.98 -12.31 -8.50
C ILE A 212 4.28 -12.93 -8.99
N GLY A 213 5.16 -12.17 -9.64
CA GLY A 213 6.50 -12.63 -10.01
C GLY A 213 7.36 -12.94 -8.78
N GLY A 214 7.53 -11.96 -7.89
CA GLY A 214 8.18 -12.15 -6.59
C GLY A 214 7.51 -11.39 -5.46
N LEU A 215 7.35 -12.02 -4.30
CA LEU A 215 6.84 -11.39 -3.08
C LEU A 215 7.90 -11.41 -1.98
N VAL A 216 8.23 -10.24 -1.43
CA VAL A 216 9.15 -10.11 -0.29
C VAL A 216 8.43 -9.44 0.88
N ILE A 217 8.36 -10.12 2.02
CA ILE A 217 7.93 -9.53 3.29
C ILE A 217 9.17 -9.17 4.10
N ARG A 218 9.34 -7.88 4.41
CA ARG A 218 10.49 -7.38 5.17
C ARG A 218 10.08 -6.90 6.56
N ARG A 219 10.97 -7.11 7.52
CA ARG A 219 10.90 -6.53 8.85
C ARG A 219 12.03 -5.51 8.99
N PRO A 220 11.79 -4.22 8.71
CA PRO A 220 12.81 -3.22 8.99
C PRO A 220 13.13 -3.27 10.49
N PRO A 221 14.38 -2.98 10.90
CA PRO A 221 14.63 -2.67 12.30
C PRO A 221 13.70 -1.55 12.71
N ASP A 222 13.13 -1.64 13.91
CA ASP A 222 12.38 -0.53 14.45
C ASP A 222 13.33 0.67 14.40
N ARG A 223 12.92 1.77 13.75
CA ARG A 223 13.65 3.01 13.93
C ARG A 223 13.57 3.25 15.43
N GLU A 224 14.70 3.13 16.13
CA GLU A 224 14.88 3.84 17.39
C GLU A 224 14.41 5.25 17.09
N SER A 225 13.23 5.61 17.60
CA SER A 225 12.79 6.99 17.59
C SER A 225 13.98 7.78 18.12
N PRO A 226 14.57 8.71 17.37
CA PRO A 226 15.54 9.59 17.96
C PRO A 226 14.79 10.32 19.07
N SER A 227 15.00 9.86 20.31
CA SER A 227 14.47 10.47 21.52
C SER A 227 15.18 11.81 21.82
N GLY A 228 16.02 12.27 20.90
CA GLY A 228 16.56 13.62 20.89
C GLY A 228 15.55 14.55 20.23
N ASP A 229 14.80 15.24 21.07
CA ASP A 229 14.23 16.55 20.75
C ASP A 229 15.32 17.41 20.09
N PRO A 230 15.25 17.73 18.78
CA PRO A 230 16.27 18.55 18.14
C PRO A 230 16.31 19.98 18.73
N ASP A 231 15.29 20.37 19.51
CA ASP A 231 15.20 21.65 20.20
C ASP A 231 15.84 21.63 21.61
N ALA A 232 16.32 20.50 22.12
CA ALA A 232 16.99 20.44 23.42
C ALA A 232 18.42 21.05 23.40
N VAL A 233 18.99 21.32 22.22
CA VAL A 233 20.38 21.82 22.08
C VAL A 233 20.47 23.36 22.04
N LEU A 234 19.34 24.09 22.07
CA LEU A 234 19.35 25.56 22.12
C LEU A 234 19.02 26.17 23.50
N ARG A 235 19.18 25.43 24.61
CA ARG A 235 19.24 26.05 25.94
C ARG A 235 20.68 26.53 26.21
N LYS A 236 20.93 27.80 25.91
CA LYS A 236 22.11 28.55 26.37
C LYS A 236 22.30 28.36 27.89
N PRO A 237 23.48 27.96 28.38
CA PRO A 237 23.83 28.14 29.78
C PRO A 237 24.21 29.61 30.00
N GLY A 238 23.37 30.37 30.69
CA GLY A 238 23.70 31.75 31.00
C GLY A 238 22.58 32.52 31.68
N THR A 239 22.36 32.27 32.97
CA THR A 239 22.05 33.32 33.95
C THR A 239 22.42 32.77 35.33
N ALA A 240 23.47 33.31 35.92
CA ALA A 240 23.88 33.05 37.29
C ALA A 240 22.84 33.65 38.27
N PRO A 241 22.51 32.98 39.39
CA PRO A 241 21.82 33.63 40.49
C PRO A 241 22.84 34.42 41.33
N SER A 242 22.58 35.72 41.48
CA SER A 242 23.28 36.60 42.41
C SER A 242 22.97 36.22 43.86
N ALA A 243 24.01 36.23 44.67
CA ALA A 243 24.02 35.96 46.10
C ALA A 243 23.24 37.03 46.91
N GLY A 244 22.69 36.62 48.05
CA GLY A 244 21.98 37.47 49.00
C GLY A 244 21.72 36.82 50.37
N GLN A 245 22.81 36.60 51.11
CA GLN A 245 22.99 36.57 52.58
C GLN A 245 22.31 35.53 53.54
N PRO A 246 22.97 35.25 54.69
CA PRO A 246 22.69 34.12 55.59
C PRO A 246 22.06 34.51 56.94
N GLY A 247 21.49 33.50 57.63
CA GLY A 247 21.08 33.57 59.05
C GLY A 247 20.60 32.20 59.59
N PRO A 248 20.66 31.92 60.90
CA PRO A 248 21.29 30.69 61.43
C PRO A 248 20.37 29.70 62.16
N ALA A 249 20.90 28.48 62.36
CA ALA A 249 20.65 27.47 63.40
C ALA A 249 19.19 27.00 63.62
N THR A 250 18.88 25.72 63.77
CA THR A 250 19.30 24.82 64.86
C THR A 250 18.67 23.44 64.58
N GLY A 251 19.29 22.34 65.03
CA GLY A 251 18.51 21.14 65.38
C GLY A 251 19.05 19.81 64.89
N ASP A 252 20.01 19.29 65.67
CA ASP A 252 20.22 17.89 66.02
C ASP A 252 19.20 16.84 65.53
N ARG A 253 19.71 15.73 64.96
CA ARG A 253 19.74 14.44 65.66
C ARG A 253 20.60 13.39 64.95
N ARG A 254 21.39 12.74 65.80
CA ARG A 254 22.38 11.68 65.59
C ARG A 254 21.73 10.30 65.31
N PRO A 255 22.57 9.29 64.95
CA PRO A 255 22.20 8.06 64.25
C PRO A 255 21.98 6.87 65.19
N THR A 256 21.47 5.78 64.63
CA THR A 256 21.60 4.43 65.20
C THR A 256 22.09 3.42 64.18
N SER A 257 22.95 2.56 64.69
CA SER A 257 23.89 1.67 64.03
C SER A 257 23.29 0.33 63.55
N ALA A 258 24.10 -0.35 62.73
CA ALA A 258 24.07 -1.72 62.18
C ALA A 258 23.83 -2.87 63.22
N PRO A 259 24.07 -4.19 62.96
CA PRO A 259 24.43 -4.93 61.72
C PRO A 259 23.65 -6.26 61.51
N GLY A 260 23.89 -6.97 60.40
CA GLY A 260 23.33 -8.31 60.18
C GLY A 260 23.98 -9.10 59.03
N THR A 261 25.02 -9.85 59.38
CA THR A 261 25.82 -10.81 58.60
C THR A 261 25.00 -12.01 58.10
N ARG A 262 25.25 -12.50 56.87
CA ARG A 262 25.45 -13.94 56.52
C ARG A 262 25.56 -14.18 55.01
N ASP A 263 26.77 -14.52 54.58
CA ASP A 263 27.13 -15.55 53.58
C ASP A 263 27.56 -16.79 54.40
N PRO A 264 27.44 -18.08 53.99
CA PRO A 264 28.10 -18.65 52.79
C PRO A 264 27.30 -19.75 52.05
N GLY A 265 27.69 -20.07 50.81
CA GLY A 265 27.12 -21.24 50.11
C GLY A 265 27.74 -21.61 48.77
N ALA A 266 29.02 -21.98 48.77
CA ALA A 266 29.69 -22.64 47.65
C ALA A 266 29.02 -23.96 47.25
N ARG A 267 28.96 -24.25 45.93
CA ARG A 267 29.05 -25.59 45.35
C ARG A 267 29.25 -25.54 43.83
N GLU A 268 30.51 -25.64 43.43
CA GLU A 268 30.93 -26.31 42.20
C GLU A 268 31.04 -27.82 42.49
N PRO A 269 30.78 -28.72 41.54
CA PRO A 269 31.94 -29.36 40.91
C PRO A 269 31.77 -29.74 39.43
N GLY A 270 32.87 -29.63 38.68
CA GLY A 270 33.42 -30.83 38.03
C GLY A 270 33.20 -31.04 36.53
N ARG A 271 34.14 -30.51 35.74
CA ARG A 271 34.97 -31.19 34.70
C ARG A 271 34.35 -32.28 33.81
N ARG A 272 34.52 -32.09 32.49
CA ARG A 272 35.08 -32.99 31.43
C ARG A 272 34.46 -32.53 30.08
N GLY A 273 35.13 -32.41 28.96
CA GLY A 273 36.49 -32.76 28.56
C GLY A 273 36.76 -32.22 27.15
N ALA A 274 38.03 -32.34 26.75
CA ALA A 274 38.62 -31.89 25.50
C ALA A 274 37.96 -32.48 24.23
N GLY A 275 38.05 -31.74 23.11
CA GLY A 275 37.70 -32.25 21.79
C GLY A 275 37.66 -31.22 20.65
N LYS A 276 38.80 -30.63 20.29
CA LYS A 276 39.14 -30.23 18.90
C LYS A 276 40.40 -31.04 18.54
N PRO A 277 40.63 -31.50 17.29
CA PRO A 277 40.34 -30.79 16.05
C PRO A 277 39.78 -31.66 14.91
N GLY A 278 39.24 -31.01 13.88
CA GLY A 278 38.83 -31.66 12.64
C GLY A 278 38.64 -30.64 11.53
N GLN A 279 39.75 -30.17 10.96
CA GLN A 279 39.75 -29.58 9.63
C GLN A 279 39.28 -30.65 8.64
N ARG A 280 38.20 -30.35 7.91
CA ARG A 280 37.89 -31.03 6.66
C ARG A 280 37.56 -29.96 5.62
N GLU A 281 38.51 -29.78 4.72
CA GLU A 281 38.30 -29.20 3.40
C GLU A 281 37.21 -29.97 2.65
N PRO A 282 36.24 -29.28 2.05
CA PRO A 282 35.55 -29.80 0.87
C PRO A 282 36.36 -29.38 -0.36
N GLY A 283 36.99 -30.37 -0.97
CA GLY A 283 37.77 -30.22 -2.19
C GLY A 283 36.98 -29.52 -3.31
N GLN A 284 37.68 -28.61 -3.95
CA GLN A 284 37.37 -28.09 -5.27
C GLN A 284 37.30 -29.25 -6.26
N ARG A 285 36.08 -29.64 -6.65
CA ARG A 285 35.87 -30.39 -7.90
C ARG A 285 35.49 -29.39 -8.97
N GLY A 286 36.46 -29.09 -9.82
CA GLY A 286 36.26 -28.40 -11.08
C GLY A 286 35.16 -29.08 -11.89
N ARG A 287 34.18 -28.28 -12.31
CA ARG A 287 33.36 -28.57 -13.48
C ARG A 287 33.68 -27.51 -14.50
N SER A 288 34.61 -27.90 -15.37
CA SER A 288 34.62 -27.63 -16.80
C SER A 288 33.65 -26.55 -17.28
N ALA A 289 34.23 -25.41 -17.63
CA ALA A 289 33.70 -24.51 -18.64
C ALA A 289 33.39 -25.31 -19.90
N ARG A 290 32.11 -25.44 -20.24
CA ARG A 290 31.68 -25.74 -21.60
C ARG A 290 31.33 -24.41 -22.26
N ASP A 291 32.31 -23.98 -23.03
CA ASP A 291 32.19 -23.29 -24.31
C ASP A 291 30.76 -23.32 -24.89
N GLN A 292 30.10 -22.18 -24.85
CA GLN A 292 28.97 -21.83 -25.71
C GLN A 292 29.32 -20.52 -26.42
N SER A 293 30.39 -20.57 -27.21
CA SER A 293 30.60 -19.61 -28.28
C SER A 293 30.23 -20.26 -29.62
N GLN A 294 29.65 -19.45 -30.50
CA GLN A 294 29.36 -19.73 -31.91
C GLN A 294 28.09 -20.54 -32.22
N ARG A 295 26.96 -19.82 -32.34
CA ARG A 295 25.95 -20.12 -33.34
C ARG A 295 25.99 -19.05 -34.42
N GLU A 296 26.55 -19.43 -35.56
CA GLU A 296 26.39 -18.72 -36.84
C GLU A 296 24.91 -18.65 -37.24
N PRO A 297 24.47 -17.54 -37.87
CA PRO A 297 23.18 -17.49 -38.55
C PRO A 297 23.29 -18.20 -39.90
N GLY A 298 22.62 -19.36 -40.00
CA GLY A 298 22.45 -20.10 -41.23
C GLY A 298 21.68 -19.30 -42.29
N GLN A 299 22.32 -19.18 -43.45
CA GLN A 299 21.72 -18.76 -44.71
C GLN A 299 20.46 -19.57 -44.99
N ARG A 300 19.31 -18.89 -45.19
CA ARG A 300 18.13 -19.49 -45.83
C ARG A 300 17.91 -18.86 -47.20
N GLY A 301 18.34 -19.64 -48.19
CA GLY A 301 17.71 -19.89 -49.48
C GLY A 301 16.80 -18.82 -50.07
N ARG A 302 17.31 -18.19 -51.14
CA ARG A 302 16.51 -17.66 -52.24
C ARG A 302 15.67 -18.79 -52.84
N GLY A 303 14.34 -18.67 -52.73
CA GLY A 303 13.38 -19.43 -53.51
C GLY A 303 12.59 -18.48 -54.41
N LYS A 304 12.95 -18.45 -55.69
CA LYS A 304 12.14 -17.85 -56.76
C LYS A 304 10.78 -18.55 -56.82
N ARG A 305 9.67 -17.79 -56.85
CA ARG A 305 8.43 -18.21 -57.50
C ARG A 305 7.76 -17.03 -58.19
N ASP A 306 7.87 -17.12 -59.50
CA ASP A 306 7.00 -16.71 -60.60
C ASP A 306 5.81 -15.78 -60.35
N GLN A 307 5.83 -14.77 -61.21
CA GLN A 307 4.78 -13.81 -61.52
C GLN A 307 3.56 -14.53 -62.09
N GLY A 308 2.40 -14.35 -61.45
CA GLY A 308 1.08 -14.66 -62.00
C GLY A 308 0.29 -13.36 -62.12
N VAL A 309 0.20 -12.87 -63.35
CA VAL A 309 -0.61 -11.72 -63.79
C VAL A 309 -2.09 -12.01 -63.52
N ARG A 310 -2.77 -11.15 -62.76
CA ARG A 310 -4.24 -10.96 -62.87
C ARG A 310 -4.63 -9.49 -62.69
N GLU A 311 -5.02 -8.96 -63.84
CA GLU A 311 -5.83 -7.79 -64.17
C GLU A 311 -7.08 -7.62 -63.27
N PRO A 312 -7.43 -6.38 -62.88
CA PRO A 312 -8.80 -6.04 -62.55
C PRO A 312 -9.41 -5.19 -63.66
N ASP A 313 -10.39 -5.79 -64.32
CA ASP A 313 -11.20 -5.15 -65.33
C ASP A 313 -12.30 -4.27 -64.71
N ARG A 314 -12.69 -3.28 -65.49
CA ARG A 314 -13.60 -2.17 -65.18
C ARG A 314 -15.06 -2.63 -65.17
N ARG A 315 -15.90 -2.06 -64.30
CA ARG A 315 -17.24 -1.49 -64.59
C ARG A 315 -17.99 -1.13 -63.30
N GLY A 316 -18.57 0.07 -63.25
CA GLY A 316 -19.60 0.42 -62.26
C GLY A 316 -19.62 1.87 -61.80
N THR A 317 -19.73 2.82 -62.72
CA THR A 317 -20.01 4.24 -62.41
C THR A 317 -21.45 4.41 -61.94
N ARG A 318 -21.65 4.98 -60.74
CA ARG A 318 -22.88 5.69 -60.36
C ARG A 318 -22.52 7.05 -59.78
N GLN A 319 -22.91 8.08 -60.51
CA GLN A 319 -22.84 9.50 -60.17
C GLN A 319 -23.76 9.84 -58.99
N PRO A 320 -23.36 10.78 -58.12
CA PRO A 320 -24.28 11.70 -57.47
C PRO A 320 -24.19 13.09 -58.14
N GLY A 321 -25.32 13.57 -58.65
CA GLY A 321 -25.44 14.90 -59.24
C GLY A 321 -25.52 16.02 -58.18
N PRO A 322 -25.26 17.29 -58.57
CA PRO A 322 -25.29 18.44 -57.67
C PRO A 322 -26.71 19.03 -57.57
N GLY A 323 -27.25 19.07 -56.35
CA GLY A 323 -28.53 19.69 -56.01
C GLY A 323 -28.34 21.05 -55.34
N ARG A 324 -29.14 22.02 -55.80
CA ARG A 324 -29.08 23.48 -55.60
C ARG A 324 -29.25 23.99 -54.16
N PRO A 325 -28.87 25.27 -53.92
CA PRO A 325 -28.99 25.94 -52.62
C PRO A 325 -30.41 26.48 -52.37
N GLY A 326 -30.95 26.18 -51.19
CA GLY A 326 -32.20 26.71 -50.66
C GLY A 326 -32.00 28.06 -49.99
N VAL A 327 -32.89 28.98 -50.32
CA VAL A 327 -32.91 30.41 -50.03
C VAL A 327 -33.93 30.69 -48.92
N ARG A 328 -33.59 31.67 -48.04
CA ARG A 328 -34.46 32.46 -47.12
C ARG A 328 -35.07 31.75 -45.89
N LYS A 329 -34.82 32.30 -44.69
CA LYS A 329 -35.54 33.47 -44.17
C LYS A 329 -34.79 34.10 -42.97
N ALA A 330 -34.55 35.40 -43.12
CA ALA A 330 -34.26 36.33 -42.06
C ALA A 330 -35.52 36.60 -41.22
N GLY A 331 -35.32 36.91 -39.94
CA GLY A 331 -36.33 37.47 -39.04
C GLY A 331 -35.69 37.76 -37.68
N PRO A 332 -36.06 38.86 -37.01
CA PRO A 332 -35.07 39.87 -36.63
C PRO A 332 -34.84 39.98 -35.12
N ASP A 333 -33.64 40.45 -34.78
CA ASP A 333 -33.37 41.28 -33.61
C ASP A 333 -33.99 42.67 -33.88
N PRO A 334 -34.70 43.30 -32.93
CA PRO A 334 -34.00 44.36 -32.22
C PRO A 334 -34.43 44.61 -30.77
N ALA A 335 -33.43 44.95 -29.97
CA ALA A 335 -33.31 46.13 -29.11
C ALA A 335 -34.29 46.36 -27.93
N ASP A 336 -33.67 46.90 -26.88
CA ASP A 336 -34.24 47.78 -25.85
C ASP A 336 -35.31 47.21 -24.91
N ARG A 337 -34.87 46.91 -23.68
CA ARG A 337 -35.60 47.43 -22.51
C ARG A 337 -34.70 47.64 -21.29
N LYS A 338 -34.53 48.93 -20.99
CA LYS A 338 -34.11 49.50 -19.71
C LYS A 338 -34.97 48.95 -18.54
N VAL A 339 -34.26 48.77 -17.42
CA VAL A 339 -34.61 48.91 -15.98
C VAL A 339 -35.98 49.57 -15.67
N PRO A 340 -36.65 49.19 -14.56
CA PRO A 340 -36.39 49.91 -13.31
C PRO A 340 -36.15 49.01 -12.09
N GLN A 341 -35.26 49.51 -11.23
CA GLN A 341 -35.27 49.32 -9.79
C GLN A 341 -36.56 49.92 -9.24
N ASP A 342 -37.20 49.22 -8.31
CA ASP A 342 -37.96 49.89 -7.26
C ASP A 342 -37.79 49.15 -5.94
N ALA A 343 -37.47 49.97 -4.94
CA ALA A 343 -37.37 49.62 -3.53
C ALA A 343 -38.72 49.89 -2.85
N ALA A 344 -39.16 48.98 -1.97
CA ALA A 344 -40.02 49.26 -0.82
C ALA A 344 -40.05 47.99 0.06
N SER A 345 -39.38 47.96 1.22
CA SER A 345 -39.84 48.48 2.51
C SER A 345 -41.16 47.86 3.03
N GLY A 346 -41.01 47.02 4.06
CA GLY A 346 -41.91 46.96 5.22
C GLY A 346 -43.20 46.13 5.11
N ARG A 347 -43.26 45.01 5.85
CA ARG A 347 -44.18 44.93 7.01
C ARG A 347 -43.93 43.73 7.90
N SER A 348 -44.05 44.01 9.19
CA SER A 348 -44.05 43.11 10.33
C SER A 348 -45.30 42.23 10.38
N GLY A 349 -45.12 41.06 11.01
CA GLY A 349 -46.10 40.49 11.94
C GLY A 349 -47.08 39.47 11.37
N ARG A 350 -46.86 38.19 11.69
CA ARG A 350 -47.74 37.46 12.62
C ARG A 350 -47.24 36.04 12.89
N ALA A 351 -47.20 35.72 14.18
CA ALA A 351 -47.11 34.38 14.71
C ALA A 351 -48.34 33.54 14.30
N ALA A 352 -48.11 32.30 13.89
CA ALA A 352 -49.09 31.23 13.97
C ALA A 352 -48.37 29.90 14.29
N LYS A 353 -49.01 29.15 15.18
CA LYS A 353 -48.57 27.94 15.90
C LYS A 353 -48.18 26.76 14.98
N PRO A 354 -47.46 25.77 15.56
CA PRO A 354 -47.04 24.56 14.85
C PRO A 354 -48.19 23.56 14.75
N ASP A 355 -48.38 23.00 13.57
CA ASP A 355 -49.31 21.91 13.35
C ASP A 355 -48.65 20.56 13.67
N ARG A 356 -49.32 19.78 14.51
CA ARG A 356 -48.90 18.48 15.02
C ARG A 356 -49.18 17.43 13.95
N GLY A 357 -48.14 16.92 13.30
CA GLY A 357 -48.23 15.70 12.49
C GLY A 357 -48.51 14.48 13.39
N PRO A 358 -49.47 13.60 13.04
CA PRO A 358 -49.86 12.45 13.86
C PRO A 358 -48.83 11.31 13.81
N ALA A 359 -48.69 10.65 14.97
CA ALA A 359 -47.87 9.49 15.21
C ALA A 359 -48.22 8.29 14.31
N PRO A 360 -47.26 7.41 13.98
CA PRO A 360 -47.52 6.21 13.21
C PRO A 360 -48.29 5.15 14.00
N VAL A 361 -49.35 4.66 13.37
CA VAL A 361 -50.20 3.55 13.79
C VAL A 361 -49.38 2.25 13.85
N ARG A 362 -49.35 1.64 15.05
CA ARG A 362 -49.00 0.24 15.27
C ARG A 362 -49.99 -0.66 14.52
N LYS A 363 -49.49 -1.63 13.76
CA LYS A 363 -50.25 -2.84 13.38
C LYS A 363 -49.49 -4.11 13.79
N PRO A 364 -50.21 -5.21 14.05
CA PRO A 364 -49.81 -6.25 14.97
C PRO A 364 -49.11 -7.42 14.27
N ALA A 365 -48.45 -8.22 15.11
CA ALA A 365 -47.97 -9.55 14.81
C ALA A 365 -49.11 -10.45 14.33
N LEU A 366 -48.86 -11.21 13.25
CA LEU A 366 -49.54 -12.47 13.00
C LEU A 366 -48.60 -13.46 12.30
N THR A 367 -48.32 -14.50 13.07
CA THR A 367 -47.87 -15.84 12.73
C THR A 367 -48.57 -16.42 11.51
N THR A 368 -47.82 -16.96 10.55
CA THR A 368 -48.22 -18.17 9.81
C THR A 368 -46.99 -18.84 9.16
N GLU A 369 -46.62 -20.00 9.68
CA GLU A 369 -45.82 -21.01 8.96
C GLU A 369 -46.59 -21.56 7.75
N PRO A 370 -45.87 -22.10 6.75
CA PRO A 370 -46.33 -23.29 6.06
C PRO A 370 -45.39 -24.49 6.23
N ARG A 371 -46.01 -25.59 6.65
CA ARG A 371 -45.60 -27.00 6.60
C ARG A 371 -44.95 -27.38 5.26
N ARG A 372 -43.81 -28.08 5.28
CA ARG A 372 -43.64 -29.54 5.17
C ARG A 372 -44.35 -30.21 3.98
N THR A 373 -43.53 -30.66 3.03
CA THR A 373 -43.71 -31.84 2.15
C THR A 373 -42.28 -32.41 2.02
N ASP A 374 -41.91 -33.45 2.78
CA ASP A 374 -42.00 -34.88 2.46
C ASP A 374 -41.36 -35.26 1.12
N ASP A 375 -40.17 -35.88 1.18
CA ASP A 375 -39.76 -37.01 0.33
C ASP A 375 -38.47 -37.67 0.85
N PRO A 376 -38.17 -38.95 0.52
CA PRO A 376 -37.99 -39.96 1.54
C PRO A 376 -36.59 -40.57 1.62
N ILE A 377 -36.44 -41.23 2.76
CA ILE A 377 -35.41 -42.16 3.23
C ILE A 377 -34.94 -43.14 2.14
N ARG A 378 -33.62 -43.20 1.91
CA ARG A 378 -32.96 -44.38 1.34
C ARG A 378 -31.92 -44.92 2.33
N THR A 379 -32.35 -45.96 3.04
CA THR A 379 -31.56 -46.82 3.93
C THR A 379 -30.85 -47.94 3.16
N GLY A 380 -29.68 -48.35 3.68
CA GLY A 380 -28.98 -49.61 3.39
C GLY A 380 -27.61 -49.38 2.74
N LYS A 381 -26.47 -49.85 3.25
CA LYS A 381 -26.13 -50.88 4.24
C LYS A 381 -24.75 -50.57 4.85
N PRO A 382 -24.45 -51.06 6.06
CA PRO A 382 -23.09 -51.11 6.59
C PRO A 382 -22.42 -52.44 6.19
N LEU A 383 -21.11 -52.41 5.90
CA LEU A 383 -20.28 -53.61 5.86
C LEU A 383 -19.20 -53.52 6.92
N THR A 384 -19.34 -54.42 7.88
CA THR A 384 -18.47 -54.77 8.99
C THR A 384 -17.21 -55.53 8.55
N SER A 385 -16.11 -55.20 9.22
CA SER A 385 -15.12 -56.12 9.82
C SER A 385 -14.16 -56.95 8.95
N ALA A 386 -12.88 -56.59 9.07
CA ALA A 386 -11.74 -57.40 9.52
C ALA A 386 -11.46 -58.80 8.91
N ARG A 387 -10.26 -58.96 8.32
CA ARG A 387 -9.32 -60.10 8.51
C ARG A 387 -7.99 -59.80 7.79
N SER A 388 -6.87 -59.76 8.52
CA SER A 388 -5.85 -60.83 8.65
C SER A 388 -4.81 -60.90 7.53
N ALA A 389 -3.57 -60.58 7.92
CA ALA A 389 -2.31 -61.29 7.72
C ALA A 389 -2.02 -61.97 6.36
N LYS A 390 -0.88 -61.62 5.73
CA LYS A 390 0.31 -62.50 5.62
C LYS A 390 1.52 -61.77 4.99
N PRO A 391 2.76 -62.07 5.43
CA PRO A 391 4.01 -61.63 4.79
C PRO A 391 4.59 -62.70 3.84
N THR A 392 5.35 -62.26 2.82
CA THR A 392 6.30 -63.05 2.01
C THR A 392 7.22 -62.03 1.32
N ARG A 393 8.48 -61.83 1.73
CA ARG A 393 9.70 -62.61 1.43
C ARG A 393 9.83 -62.90 -0.07
N THR A 394 10.88 -62.39 -0.72
CA THR A 394 11.96 -63.12 -1.43
C THR A 394 12.74 -62.13 -2.32
N GLY A 395 14.05 -61.96 -2.06
CA GLY A 395 14.98 -61.30 -2.99
C GLY A 395 15.37 -62.24 -4.14
N PRO A 396 16.21 -61.80 -5.09
CA PRO A 396 17.51 -62.45 -5.14
C PRO A 396 18.69 -61.52 -5.53
N ALA A 397 19.85 -61.98 -5.04
CA ALA A 397 21.15 -62.08 -5.72
C ALA A 397 21.84 -60.84 -6.31
N GLN A 398 22.91 -60.48 -5.60
CA GLN A 398 24.18 -60.09 -6.19
C GLN A 398 24.67 -61.15 -7.19
N SER A 399 25.15 -60.70 -8.36
CA SER A 399 26.35 -61.22 -9.03
C SER A 399 26.70 -60.36 -10.25
N ARG A 400 27.68 -59.47 -10.11
CA ARG A 400 28.91 -59.41 -10.91
C ARG A 400 29.80 -58.27 -10.45
#